data_AF-A0A9D1I299-F1
#
_entry.id   AF-A0A9D1I299-F1
#
_cell.length_a   1.000
_cell.length_b   1.000
_cell.length_c   1.000
_cell.angle_alpha   90.00
_cell.angle_beta   90.00
_cell.angle_gamma   90.00
#
_symmetry.space_group_name_H-M   'P 1'
#
loop_
_entity.id
_entity.type
_entity.pdbx_description
1 polymer ?
#
loop_
_entity_poly.entity_id
_entity_poly.type
_entity_poly.pdbx_seq_one_letter_code
_entity_poly.pdbx_strand_id
1 'polypeptide(L)'
;MKKMEGRAVLCLILAAALMIGLVVFIARLAVDGDQWASFYANQHVYYEGKLAVGSVYDRNGVVLLQNDGEGPHYNDDSGIRRGTAHVVGDENMNVSTAVNYVFKSQIIGYNFITGTNGFLLGDNRELDLTIDAEISKTAYNALNGRDGFVGVYNWRTGEIICMVSNPGFDPADPPASSEAESGTFINKVISGAATPGSTFKLVTTKAALENIPDIDNWTFTCT
;
A
#
# COMPACT_ATOMS: atom_id res chain seq x y z
N MET A 1 -2.82 -64.73 -5.87
CA MET A 1 -3.11 -63.68 -4.87
C MET A 1 -2.02 -62.60 -4.77
N LYS A 2 -0.72 -62.93 -4.68
CA LYS A 2 0.39 -61.95 -4.61
C LYS A 2 0.42 -60.85 -5.69
N LYS A 3 -0.01 -61.15 -6.92
CA LYS A 3 -0.14 -60.15 -8.01
C LYS A 3 -1.25 -59.11 -7.76
N MET A 4 -2.28 -59.44 -7.00
CA MET A 4 -3.37 -58.50 -6.66
C MET A 4 -2.96 -57.60 -5.48
N GLU A 5 -2.22 -58.13 -4.51
CA GLU A 5 -1.66 -57.35 -3.39
C GLU A 5 -0.67 -56.27 -3.86
N GLY A 6 0.23 -56.61 -4.80
CA GLY A 6 1.17 -55.62 -5.34
C GLY A 6 0.50 -54.45 -6.10
N ARG A 7 -0.62 -54.72 -6.78
CA ARG A 7 -1.43 -53.68 -7.46
C ARG A 7 -2.17 -52.79 -6.45
N ALA A 8 -2.70 -53.38 -5.38
CA ALA A 8 -3.36 -52.62 -4.32
C ALA A 8 -2.37 -51.69 -3.58
N VAL A 9 -1.16 -52.17 -3.29
CA VAL A 9 -0.10 -51.35 -2.66
C VAL A 9 0.30 -50.18 -3.57
N LEU A 10 0.43 -50.41 -4.88
CA LEU A 10 0.72 -49.34 -5.84
C LEU A 10 -0.38 -48.26 -5.85
N CYS A 11 -1.65 -48.66 -5.85
CA CYS A 11 -2.77 -47.72 -5.75
C CYS A 11 -2.74 -46.89 -4.46
N LEU A 12 -2.37 -47.51 -3.32
CA LEU A 12 -2.22 -46.79 -2.05
C LEU A 12 -1.07 -45.78 -2.07
N ILE A 13 0.06 -46.11 -2.70
CA ILE A 13 1.18 -45.17 -2.86
C ILE A 13 0.78 -43.97 -3.72
N LEU A 14 0.08 -44.22 -4.83
CA LEU A 14 -0.41 -43.14 -5.70
C LEU A 14 -1.44 -42.25 -4.99
N ALA A 15 -2.36 -42.85 -4.22
CA ALA A 15 -3.31 -42.09 -3.41
C ALA A 15 -2.62 -41.24 -2.33
N ALA A 16 -1.61 -41.81 -1.64
CA ALA A 16 -0.83 -41.06 -0.66
C ALA A 16 -0.05 -39.91 -1.30
N ALA A 17 0.57 -40.13 -2.48
CA ALA A 17 1.26 -39.08 -3.22
C ALA A 17 0.33 -37.95 -3.64
N LEU A 18 -0.89 -38.28 -4.10
CA LEU A 18 -1.91 -37.28 -4.44
C LEU A 18 -2.33 -36.47 -3.20
N MET A 19 -2.56 -37.13 -2.06
CA MET A 19 -2.93 -36.47 -0.80
C MET A 19 -1.82 -35.52 -0.33
N ILE A 20 -0.56 -35.95 -0.36
CA ILE A 20 0.59 -35.09 -0.01
C ILE A 20 0.67 -33.90 -0.97
N GLY A 21 0.53 -34.14 -2.28
CA GLY A 21 0.52 -33.08 -3.30
C GLY A 21 -0.60 -32.07 -3.06
N LEU A 22 -1.80 -32.54 -2.70
CA LEU A 22 -2.94 -31.67 -2.37
C LEU A 22 -2.67 -30.84 -1.12
N VAL A 23 -2.09 -31.43 -0.06
CA VAL A 23 -1.72 -30.67 1.15
C VAL A 23 -0.69 -29.59 0.83
N VAL A 24 0.34 -29.92 0.05
CA VAL A 24 1.35 -28.94 -0.40
C VAL A 24 0.71 -27.84 -1.24
N PHE A 25 -0.20 -28.20 -2.15
CA PHE A 25 -0.91 -27.24 -2.97
C PHE A 25 -1.77 -26.30 -2.13
N ILE A 26 -2.57 -26.82 -1.20
CA ILE A 26 -3.41 -26.01 -0.31
C ILE A 26 -2.54 -25.11 0.58
N ALA A 27 -1.43 -25.63 1.11
CA ALA A 27 -0.49 -24.83 1.89
C ALA A 27 0.10 -23.68 1.08
N ARG A 28 0.52 -23.93 -0.17
CA ARG A 28 1.00 -22.87 -1.07
C ARG A 28 -0.10 -21.89 -1.45
N LEU A 29 -1.30 -22.37 -1.75
CA LEU A 29 -2.44 -21.50 -2.04
C LEU A 29 -2.77 -20.58 -0.85
N ALA A 30 -2.63 -21.07 0.38
CA ALA A 30 -2.87 -20.29 1.59
C ALA A 30 -1.80 -19.23 1.85
N VAL A 31 -0.56 -19.45 1.38
CA VAL A 31 0.57 -18.54 1.59
C VAL A 31 0.75 -17.56 0.44
N ASP A 32 0.61 -18.03 -0.80
CA ASP A 32 0.98 -17.30 -2.03
C ASP A 32 -0.23 -16.96 -2.93
N GLY A 33 -1.44 -17.40 -2.56
CA GLY A 33 -2.60 -17.29 -3.45
C GLY A 33 -3.00 -15.84 -3.78
N ASP A 34 -2.74 -14.90 -2.88
CA ASP A 34 -2.97 -13.47 -3.12
C ASP A 34 -2.01 -12.89 -4.18
N GLN A 35 -0.74 -13.30 -4.15
CA GLN A 35 0.26 -12.93 -5.15
C GLN A 35 -0.10 -13.53 -6.51
N TRP A 36 -0.55 -14.78 -6.56
CA TRP A 36 -0.98 -15.42 -7.79
C TRP A 36 -2.21 -14.72 -8.39
N ALA A 37 -3.18 -14.37 -7.55
CA ALA A 37 -4.40 -13.68 -7.95
C ALA A 37 -4.15 -12.24 -8.43
N SER A 38 -3.21 -11.53 -7.80
CA SER A 38 -2.84 -10.16 -8.13
C SER A 38 -1.77 -10.04 -9.21
N PHE A 39 -1.34 -11.16 -9.80
CA PHE A 39 -0.36 -11.17 -10.87
C PHE A 39 -0.90 -10.51 -12.14
N TYR A 40 -0.08 -9.72 -12.83
CA TYR A 40 -0.49 -8.91 -13.99
C TYR A 40 -1.06 -9.73 -15.16
N ALA A 41 -0.76 -11.04 -15.23
CA ALA A 41 -1.32 -11.92 -16.26
C ALA A 41 -2.77 -12.35 -15.97
N ASN A 42 -3.33 -12.00 -14.81
CA ASN A 42 -4.73 -12.27 -14.49
C ASN A 42 -5.65 -11.30 -15.24
N GLN A 43 -6.13 -11.72 -16.41
CA GLN A 43 -7.00 -10.93 -17.29
C GLN A 43 -8.39 -10.59 -16.69
N HIS A 44 -8.78 -11.19 -15.56
CA HIS A 44 -10.03 -10.83 -14.88
C HIS A 44 -9.91 -9.52 -14.08
N VAL A 45 -8.69 -9.15 -13.68
CA VAL A 45 -8.43 -7.97 -12.85
C VAL A 45 -7.41 -7.02 -13.48
N TYR A 46 -6.74 -7.43 -14.56
CA TYR A 46 -5.85 -6.61 -15.37
C TYR A 46 -6.30 -6.55 -16.83
N TYR A 47 -6.13 -5.39 -17.45
CA TYR A 47 -6.31 -5.16 -18.88
C TYR A 47 -5.05 -4.49 -19.44
N GLU A 48 -4.46 -5.06 -20.50
CA GLU A 48 -3.19 -4.59 -21.08
C GLU A 48 -2.05 -4.36 -20.06
N GLY A 49 -2.01 -5.16 -18.99
CA GLY A 49 -0.99 -5.06 -17.93
C GLY A 49 -1.27 -4.00 -16.87
N LYS A 50 -2.35 -3.23 -17.00
CA LYS A 50 -2.82 -2.25 -16.02
C LYS A 50 -3.89 -2.86 -15.13
N LEU A 51 -3.90 -2.46 -13.86
CA LEU A 51 -4.95 -2.87 -12.93
C LEU A 51 -6.28 -2.29 -13.43
N ALA A 52 -7.27 -3.14 -13.62
CA ALA A 52 -8.51 -2.79 -14.31
C ALA A 52 -9.75 -2.82 -13.41
N VAL A 53 -9.54 -2.95 -12.10
CA VAL A 53 -10.64 -3.12 -11.14
C VAL A 53 -10.32 -2.45 -9.82
N GLY A 54 -11.38 -2.00 -9.15
CA GLY A 54 -11.38 -1.57 -7.77
C GLY A 54 -11.20 -0.07 -7.58
N SER A 55 -11.77 0.41 -6.48
CA SER A 55 -11.87 1.83 -6.14
C SER A 55 -11.25 2.10 -4.78
N VAL A 56 -10.63 3.26 -4.63
CA VAL A 56 -9.99 3.72 -3.40
C VAL A 56 -10.66 5.01 -2.98
N TYR A 57 -11.15 5.03 -1.75
CA TYR A 57 -11.84 6.17 -1.17
C TYR A 57 -11.05 6.73 0.01
N ASP A 58 -11.21 8.03 0.24
CA ASP A 58 -10.75 8.69 1.46
C ASP A 58 -11.70 8.36 2.63
N ARG A 59 -11.34 8.81 3.83
CA ARG A 59 -12.11 8.54 5.05
C ARG A 59 -13.53 9.12 5.06
N ASN A 60 -13.82 10.06 4.17
CA ASN A 60 -15.09 10.77 4.04
C ASN A 60 -15.90 10.27 2.82
N GLY A 61 -15.43 9.22 2.13
CA GLY A 61 -16.07 8.65 0.94
C GLY A 61 -15.73 9.39 -0.36
N VAL A 62 -14.72 10.27 -0.37
CA VAL A 62 -14.23 10.93 -1.59
C VAL A 62 -13.45 9.91 -2.41
N VAL A 63 -13.82 9.73 -3.68
CA VAL A 63 -13.06 8.88 -4.62
C VAL A 63 -11.68 9.49 -4.84
N LEU A 64 -10.63 8.75 -4.51
CA LEU A 64 -9.25 9.15 -4.80
C LEU A 64 -8.74 8.54 -6.11
N LEU A 65 -9.17 7.31 -6.37
CA LEU A 65 -8.78 6.51 -7.52
C LEU A 65 -9.86 5.46 -7.82
N GLN A 66 -10.14 5.23 -9.10
CA GLN A 66 -10.98 4.15 -9.59
C GLN A 66 -10.28 3.50 -10.78
N ASN A 67 -10.06 2.19 -10.74
CA ASN A 67 -9.45 1.46 -11.85
C ASN A 67 -10.53 0.77 -12.69
N ASP A 68 -10.44 0.89 -14.01
CA ASP A 68 -11.27 0.17 -14.96
C ASP A 68 -10.46 -0.33 -16.19
N GLY A 69 -11.14 -0.81 -17.24
CA GLY A 69 -10.50 -1.33 -18.44
C GLY A 69 -9.66 -0.30 -19.23
N GLU A 70 -9.84 1.00 -19.02
CA GLU A 70 -9.04 2.06 -19.64
C GLU A 70 -7.82 2.43 -18.79
N GLY A 71 -7.88 2.18 -17.48
CA GLY A 71 -6.79 2.38 -16.54
C GLY A 71 -7.24 3.06 -15.24
N PRO A 72 -6.33 3.73 -14.51
CA PRO A 72 -6.67 4.48 -13.32
C PRO A 72 -7.32 5.83 -13.65
N HIS A 73 -8.50 6.06 -13.10
CA HIS A 73 -9.21 7.34 -13.07
C HIS A 73 -9.06 7.98 -11.70
N TYR A 74 -8.49 9.19 -11.67
CA TYR A 74 -8.24 9.93 -10.43
C TYR A 74 -9.35 10.96 -10.17
N ASN A 75 -9.37 11.51 -8.95
CA ASN A 75 -10.31 12.57 -8.57
C ASN A 75 -10.30 13.77 -9.54
N ASP A 76 -11.45 14.42 -9.77
CA ASP A 76 -11.55 15.57 -10.69
C ASP A 76 -10.77 16.81 -10.20
N ASP A 77 -10.60 16.98 -8.88
CA ASP A 77 -9.86 18.10 -8.29
C ASP A 77 -8.34 17.86 -8.37
N SER A 78 -7.64 18.70 -9.13
CA SER A 78 -6.19 18.60 -9.31
C SER A 78 -5.40 18.74 -8.01
N GLY A 79 -5.90 19.50 -7.05
CA GLY A 79 -5.28 19.66 -5.74
C GLY A 79 -5.37 18.39 -4.91
N ILE A 80 -6.50 17.69 -4.97
CA ILE A 80 -6.66 16.36 -4.35
C ILE A 80 -5.72 15.37 -5.03
N ARG A 81 -5.78 15.25 -6.37
CA ARG A 81 -4.92 14.31 -7.11
C ARG A 81 -3.44 14.45 -6.77
N ARG A 82 -2.92 15.67 -6.80
CA ARG A 82 -1.51 15.97 -6.48
C ARG A 82 -1.20 15.73 -5.00
N GLY A 83 -2.12 16.09 -4.10
CA GLY A 83 -1.96 15.84 -2.67
C GLY A 83 -1.98 14.36 -2.29
N THR A 84 -2.67 13.52 -3.06
CA THR A 84 -2.74 12.07 -2.79
C THR A 84 -1.92 11.23 -3.75
N ALA A 85 -1.11 11.83 -4.64
CA ALA A 85 -0.37 11.11 -5.68
C ALA A 85 0.52 9.99 -5.13
N HIS A 86 1.27 10.24 -4.05
CA HIS A 86 2.11 9.24 -3.40
C HIS A 86 1.33 8.22 -2.55
N VAL A 87 0.05 8.47 -2.29
CA VAL A 87 -0.85 7.56 -1.60
C VAL A 87 -1.46 6.59 -2.60
N VAL A 88 -2.11 7.08 -3.66
CA VAL A 88 -2.82 6.22 -4.62
C VAL A 88 -1.90 5.65 -5.69
N GLY A 89 -0.83 6.36 -6.04
CA GLY A 89 0.13 5.97 -7.08
C GLY A 89 -0.24 6.46 -8.46
N ASP A 90 0.59 6.09 -9.44
CA ASP A 90 0.47 6.45 -10.84
C ASP A 90 0.17 5.23 -11.71
N GLU A 91 -0.29 5.47 -12.94
CA GLU A 91 -0.59 4.43 -13.92
C GLU A 91 0.60 3.51 -14.24
N ASN A 92 1.81 4.06 -14.24
CA ASN A 92 3.03 3.31 -14.54
C ASN A 92 3.61 2.61 -13.31
N MET A 93 2.94 2.66 -12.15
CA MET A 93 3.35 1.98 -10.91
C MET A 93 4.76 2.39 -10.44
N ASN A 94 5.16 3.63 -10.70
CA ASN A 94 6.45 4.18 -10.28
C ASN A 94 6.51 4.38 -8.75
N VAL A 95 5.37 4.65 -8.11
CA VAL A 95 5.29 4.77 -6.65
C VAL A 95 5.09 3.40 -6.00
N SER A 96 6.19 2.73 -5.65
CA SER A 96 6.17 1.36 -5.07
C SER A 96 5.53 1.24 -3.69
N THR A 97 5.29 2.36 -3.01
CA THR A 97 4.62 2.40 -1.70
C THR A 97 3.14 2.74 -1.80
N ALA A 98 2.65 3.03 -3.00
CA ALA A 98 1.28 3.42 -3.22
C ALA A 98 0.31 2.27 -3.00
N VAL A 99 -0.95 2.63 -2.78
CA VAL A 99 -2.07 1.71 -2.59
C VAL A 99 -2.25 0.79 -3.79
N ASN A 100 -2.18 1.32 -5.01
CA ASN A 100 -2.20 0.51 -6.23
C ASN A 100 -1.05 -0.49 -6.33
N TYR A 101 0.05 -0.29 -5.63
CA TYR A 101 1.17 -1.21 -5.64
C TYR A 101 1.11 -2.23 -4.49
N VAL A 102 0.95 -1.74 -3.25
CA VAL A 102 1.07 -2.54 -2.03
C VAL A 102 -0.22 -3.28 -1.68
N PHE A 103 -1.38 -2.67 -1.93
CA PHE A 103 -2.69 -3.20 -1.54
C PHE A 103 -3.47 -3.84 -2.69
N LYS A 104 -2.77 -4.25 -3.76
CA LYS A 104 -3.39 -4.90 -4.95
C LYS A 104 -4.36 -6.01 -4.60
N SER A 105 -3.96 -6.92 -3.71
CA SER A 105 -4.79 -8.05 -3.28
C SER A 105 -6.14 -7.63 -2.69
N GLN A 106 -6.17 -6.51 -1.96
CA GLN A 106 -7.38 -5.96 -1.37
C GLN A 106 -8.23 -5.25 -2.43
N ILE A 107 -7.60 -4.47 -3.32
CA ILE A 107 -8.29 -3.75 -4.41
C ILE A 107 -8.96 -4.72 -5.39
N ILE A 108 -8.31 -5.85 -5.72
CA ILE A 108 -8.91 -6.89 -6.58
C ILE A 108 -9.95 -7.75 -5.85
N GLY A 109 -10.17 -7.50 -4.55
CA GLY A 109 -11.12 -8.25 -3.72
C GLY A 109 -10.74 -9.72 -3.57
N TYR A 110 -9.44 -10.02 -3.41
CA TYR A 110 -8.98 -11.39 -3.21
C TYR A 110 -9.44 -11.93 -1.86
N ASN A 111 -10.00 -13.14 -1.89
CA ASN A 111 -10.33 -13.95 -0.74
C ASN A 111 -9.80 -15.37 -0.98
N PHE A 112 -9.22 -15.97 0.05
CA PHE A 112 -8.68 -17.33 -0.06
C PHE A 112 -9.71 -18.38 -0.51
N ILE A 113 -10.99 -18.22 -0.15
CA ILE A 113 -12.06 -19.17 -0.46
C ILE A 113 -12.68 -18.88 -1.82
N THR A 114 -12.94 -17.61 -2.14
CA THR A 114 -13.70 -17.21 -3.34
C THR A 114 -12.85 -16.64 -4.47
N GLY A 115 -11.54 -16.52 -4.29
CA GLY A 115 -10.63 -15.91 -5.25
C GLY A 115 -10.85 -14.40 -5.38
N THR A 116 -10.65 -13.86 -6.59
CA THR A 116 -10.98 -12.46 -6.91
C THR A 116 -12.47 -12.37 -7.19
N ASN A 117 -13.25 -11.89 -6.20
CA ASN A 117 -14.71 -11.89 -6.26
C ASN A 117 -15.23 -11.31 -7.58
N GLY A 118 -16.01 -12.11 -8.29
CA GLY A 118 -16.75 -11.71 -9.51
C GLY A 118 -17.93 -12.61 -9.88
N PHE A 119 -18.26 -13.64 -9.07
CA PHE A 119 -19.32 -14.60 -9.45
C PHE A 119 -20.34 -14.96 -8.36
N LEU A 120 -20.02 -14.88 -7.05
CA LEU A 120 -20.91 -15.44 -6.01
C LEU A 120 -21.31 -14.52 -4.85
N LEU A 121 -20.53 -13.51 -4.46
CA LEU A 121 -20.74 -12.76 -3.20
C LEU A 121 -20.71 -11.22 -3.32
N GLY A 122 -20.79 -10.69 -4.54
CA GLY A 122 -20.70 -9.24 -4.81
C GLY A 122 -19.25 -8.74 -4.93
N ASP A 123 -19.07 -7.68 -5.71
CA ASP A 123 -17.77 -7.08 -6.00
C ASP A 123 -17.34 -6.16 -4.85
N ASN A 124 -16.83 -6.74 -3.77
CA ASN A 124 -16.20 -5.97 -2.70
C ASN A 124 -14.77 -5.56 -3.10
N ARG A 125 -14.66 -4.65 -4.08
CA ARG A 125 -13.42 -4.12 -4.64
C ARG A 125 -13.23 -2.64 -4.25
N GLU A 126 -13.64 -2.30 -3.04
CA GLU A 126 -13.54 -0.95 -2.49
C GLU A 126 -12.56 -0.96 -1.33
N LEU A 127 -11.66 0.03 -1.32
CA LEU A 127 -10.68 0.22 -0.25
C LEU A 127 -10.84 1.61 0.35
N ASP A 128 -11.34 1.65 1.57
CA ASP A 128 -11.44 2.88 2.35
C ASP A 128 -10.12 3.15 3.09
N LEU A 129 -9.56 4.34 2.86
CA LEU A 129 -8.36 4.79 3.54
C LEU A 129 -8.71 5.67 4.74
N THR A 130 -7.74 5.82 5.64
CA THR A 130 -7.80 6.80 6.74
C THR A 130 -7.36 8.21 6.31
N ILE A 131 -6.87 8.32 5.08
CA ILE A 131 -6.44 9.57 4.45
C ILE A 131 -7.64 10.49 4.27
N ASP A 132 -7.41 11.78 4.50
CA ASP A 132 -8.36 12.83 4.23
C ASP A 132 -7.88 13.64 3.02
N ALA A 133 -8.71 13.69 1.98
CA ALA A 133 -8.38 14.30 0.70
C ALA A 133 -8.12 15.81 0.81
N GLU A 134 -8.96 16.51 1.57
CA GLU A 134 -8.89 17.96 1.73
C GLU A 134 -7.70 18.38 2.60
N ILE A 135 -7.39 17.61 3.65
CA ILE A 135 -6.17 17.82 4.43
C ILE A 135 -4.93 17.59 3.57
N SER A 136 -4.93 16.54 2.74
CA SER A 136 -3.80 16.24 1.84
C SER A 136 -3.60 17.34 0.80
N LYS A 137 -4.67 17.84 0.19
CA LYS A 137 -4.66 19.03 -0.69
C LYS A 137 -4.12 20.27 0.01
N THR A 138 -4.57 20.52 1.24
CA THR A 138 -4.10 21.66 2.04
C THR A 138 -2.60 21.55 2.34
N ALA A 139 -2.13 20.36 2.73
CA ALA A 139 -0.73 20.09 2.99
C ALA A 139 0.14 20.24 1.73
N TYR A 140 -0.34 19.77 0.57
CA TYR A 140 0.33 19.98 -0.72
C TYR A 140 0.47 21.46 -1.06
N ASN A 141 -0.61 22.23 -0.94
CA ASN A 141 -0.57 23.68 -1.16
C ASN A 141 0.37 24.38 -0.19
N ALA A 142 0.45 23.92 1.08
CA ALA A 142 1.34 24.48 2.09
C ALA A 142 2.83 24.25 1.80
N LEU A 143 3.19 23.14 1.13
CA LEU A 143 4.56 22.92 0.65
C LEU A 143 4.96 23.95 -0.41
N ASN A 144 4.00 24.47 -1.18
CA ASN A 144 4.20 25.56 -2.14
C ASN A 144 5.41 25.35 -3.06
N GLY A 145 5.54 24.13 -3.61
CA GLY A 145 6.63 23.74 -4.51
C GLY A 145 7.99 23.48 -3.85
N ARG A 146 8.13 23.62 -2.52
CA ARG A 146 9.37 23.31 -1.81
C ARG A 146 9.59 21.81 -1.69
N ASP A 147 10.83 21.36 -1.87
CA ASP A 147 11.21 19.98 -1.57
C ASP A 147 10.97 19.71 -0.07
N GLY A 148 10.16 18.69 0.22
CA GLY A 148 9.83 18.28 1.58
C GLY A 148 8.69 17.28 1.62
N PHE A 149 8.14 17.08 2.81
CA PHE A 149 6.98 16.22 3.01
C PHE A 149 6.16 16.69 4.21
N VAL A 150 4.89 16.30 4.22
CA VAL A 150 3.96 16.54 5.33
C VAL A 150 3.26 15.23 5.65
N GLY A 151 3.50 14.74 6.87
CA GLY A 151 2.79 13.60 7.45
C GLY A 151 1.90 14.07 8.59
N VAL A 152 0.64 13.64 8.59
CA VAL A 152 -0.30 13.90 9.70
C VAL A 152 -0.90 12.58 10.14
N TYR A 153 -0.90 12.32 11.44
CA TYR A 153 -1.50 11.13 12.02
C TYR A 153 -2.29 11.47 13.29
N ASN A 154 -3.28 10.64 13.60
CA ASN A 154 -4.01 10.72 14.84
C ASN A 154 -3.22 10.01 15.95
N TRP A 155 -2.75 10.77 16.93
CA TRP A 155 -1.94 10.22 18.03
C TRP A 155 -2.69 9.25 18.96
N ARG A 156 -4.04 9.29 18.99
CA ARG A 156 -4.85 8.39 19.81
C ARG A 156 -5.11 7.05 19.11
N THR A 157 -5.38 7.08 17.81
CA THR A 157 -5.79 5.89 17.02
C THR A 157 -4.66 5.30 16.20
N GLY A 158 -3.61 6.07 15.91
CA GLY A 158 -2.53 5.70 14.99
C GLY A 158 -2.88 5.86 13.51
N GLU A 159 -4.09 6.31 13.18
CA GLU A 159 -4.53 6.51 11.80
C GLU A 159 -3.70 7.57 11.09
N ILE A 160 -3.27 7.28 9.86
CA ILE A 160 -2.55 8.22 9.01
C ILE A 160 -3.58 9.04 8.23
N ILE A 161 -3.58 10.35 8.44
CA ILE A 161 -4.57 11.28 7.87
C ILE A 161 -4.07 11.93 6.59
N CYS A 162 -2.76 12.14 6.46
CA CYS A 162 -2.16 12.78 5.29
C CYS A 162 -0.74 12.29 5.11
N MET A 163 -0.37 11.99 3.86
CA MET A 163 1.00 11.71 3.45
C MET A 163 1.29 12.40 2.12
N VAL A 164 1.89 13.59 2.18
CA VAL A 164 2.23 14.38 1.01
C VAL A 164 3.75 14.47 0.89
N SER A 165 4.28 14.29 -0.31
CA SER A 165 5.69 14.50 -0.62
C SER A 165 5.84 15.47 -1.78
N ASN A 166 6.92 16.26 -1.78
CA ASN A 166 7.31 17.12 -2.89
C ASN A 166 8.84 17.03 -3.11
N PRO A 167 9.40 17.05 -4.35
CA PRO A 167 8.73 17.18 -5.64
C PRO A 167 7.63 16.13 -5.85
N GLY A 168 6.46 16.59 -6.26
CA GLY A 168 5.29 15.77 -6.53
C GLY A 168 4.88 15.86 -7.99
N PHE A 169 3.81 15.15 -8.37
CA PHE A 169 3.31 15.10 -9.73
C PHE A 169 1.78 15.03 -9.74
N ASP A 170 1.17 15.27 -10.88
CA ASP A 170 -0.25 14.97 -11.08
C ASP A 170 -0.35 13.53 -11.62
N PRO A 171 -0.98 12.58 -10.93
CA PRO A 171 -1.05 11.20 -11.40
C PRO A 171 -1.89 11.03 -12.68
N ALA A 172 -2.72 12.01 -13.04
CA ALA A 172 -3.42 12.04 -14.33
C ALA A 172 -2.53 12.51 -15.50
N ASP A 173 -1.39 13.13 -15.23
CA ASP A 173 -0.39 13.57 -16.20
C ASP A 173 1.02 13.38 -15.62
N PRO A 174 1.45 12.12 -15.38
CA PRO A 174 2.72 11.85 -14.72
C PRO A 174 3.88 12.16 -15.67
N PRO A 175 4.99 12.76 -15.17
CA PRO A 175 6.17 12.96 -15.99
C PRO A 175 6.77 11.61 -16.40
N ALA A 176 7.39 11.55 -17.58
CA ALA A 176 8.20 10.40 -17.95
C ALA A 176 9.29 10.19 -16.89
N SER A 177 9.57 8.94 -16.53
CA SER A 177 10.53 8.63 -15.46
C SER A 177 11.95 9.16 -15.74
N SER A 178 12.33 9.30 -17.01
CA SER A 178 13.58 9.90 -17.46
C SER A 178 13.63 11.42 -17.31
N GLU A 179 12.48 12.08 -17.18
CA GLU A 179 12.33 13.54 -17.11
C GLU A 179 11.92 14.02 -15.71
N ALA A 180 11.48 13.08 -14.85
CA ALA A 180 11.08 13.37 -13.50
C ALA A 180 12.26 13.84 -12.64
N GLU A 181 12.02 14.87 -11.83
CA GLU A 181 12.98 15.32 -10.83
C GLU A 181 13.27 14.19 -9.82
N SER A 182 14.51 14.14 -9.32
CA SER A 182 14.88 13.13 -8.32
C SER A 182 13.95 13.19 -7.11
N GLY A 183 13.40 12.05 -6.72
CA GLY A 183 12.46 11.96 -5.60
C GLY A 183 11.00 12.20 -5.94
N THR A 184 10.65 12.48 -7.20
CA THR A 184 9.25 12.71 -7.64
C THR A 184 8.32 11.54 -7.27
N PHE A 185 8.77 10.31 -7.44
CA PHE A 185 7.98 9.11 -7.13
C PHE A 185 8.21 8.55 -5.72
N ILE A 186 9.02 9.21 -4.90
CA ILE A 186 9.34 8.75 -3.54
C ILE A 186 8.33 9.33 -2.55
N ASN A 187 7.65 8.45 -1.83
CA ASN A 187 6.91 8.85 -0.64
C ASN A 187 7.89 9.12 0.51
N LYS A 188 8.29 10.38 0.67
CA LYS A 188 9.26 10.83 1.66
C LYS A 188 8.76 10.70 3.10
N VAL A 189 7.45 10.59 3.33
CA VAL A 189 6.87 10.40 4.68
C VAL A 189 7.29 9.06 5.29
N ILE A 190 7.33 8.01 4.48
CA ILE A 190 7.62 6.63 4.93
C ILE A 190 8.96 6.08 4.45
N SER A 191 9.48 6.58 3.33
CA SER A 191 10.73 6.11 2.72
C SER A 191 11.81 7.18 2.68
N GLY A 192 11.52 8.40 3.14
CA GLY A 192 12.50 9.47 3.24
C GLY A 192 13.41 9.28 4.45
N ALA A 193 14.72 9.52 4.26
CA ALA A 193 15.68 9.66 5.35
C ALA A 193 16.16 11.11 5.39
N ALA A 194 15.85 11.81 6.48
CA ALA A 194 16.30 13.17 6.72
C ALA A 194 16.95 13.28 8.10
N THR A 195 17.90 14.21 8.26
CA THR A 195 18.48 14.50 9.57
C THR A 195 17.44 15.19 10.45
N PRO A 196 17.02 14.61 11.59
CA PRO A 196 15.91 15.14 12.37
C PRO A 196 16.26 16.45 13.09
N GLY A 197 17.55 16.73 13.32
CA GLY A 197 18.00 17.96 13.96
C GLY A 197 17.36 18.15 15.34
N SER A 198 16.86 19.35 15.62
CA SER A 198 16.29 19.68 16.93
C SER A 198 15.01 18.91 17.28
N THR A 199 14.30 18.31 16.31
CA THR A 199 13.11 17.49 16.63
C THR A 199 13.48 16.22 17.39
N PHE A 200 14.69 15.69 17.18
CA PHE A 200 15.19 14.52 17.90
C PHE A 200 15.52 14.79 19.38
N LYS A 201 15.69 16.07 19.76
CA LYS A 201 15.97 16.44 21.16
C LYS A 201 14.87 15.97 22.10
N LEU A 202 13.62 15.84 21.63
CA LEU A 202 12.54 15.27 22.45
C LEU A 202 12.82 13.82 22.87
N VAL A 203 13.38 13.01 21.96
CA VAL A 203 13.79 11.64 22.26
C VAL A 203 14.97 11.65 23.24
N THR A 204 15.96 12.52 23.01
CA THR A 204 17.09 12.69 23.92
C THR A 204 16.63 13.11 25.33
N THR A 205 15.72 14.07 25.43
CA THR A 205 15.14 14.52 26.70
C THR A 205 14.37 13.39 27.38
N LYS A 206 13.54 12.64 26.64
CA LYS A 206 12.82 11.48 27.21
C LYS A 206 13.78 10.42 27.75
N ALA A 207 14.82 10.09 27.01
CA ALA A 207 15.85 9.16 27.46
C ALA A 207 16.58 9.67 28.71
N ALA A 208 16.90 10.97 28.76
CA ALA A 208 17.53 11.58 29.93
C ALA A 208 16.63 11.51 31.17
N LEU A 209 15.34 11.85 31.02
CA LEU A 209 14.34 11.78 32.09
C LEU A 209 14.17 10.37 32.68
N GLU A 210 14.29 9.34 31.85
CA GLU A 210 14.13 7.94 32.27
C GLU A 210 15.39 7.34 32.91
N ASN A 211 16.57 7.82 32.53
CA ASN A 211 17.83 7.13 32.82
C ASN A 211 18.78 7.93 33.73
N ILE A 212 18.57 9.23 33.93
CA ILE A 212 19.40 10.07 34.80
C ILE A 212 18.68 10.30 36.13
N PRO A 213 19.21 9.79 37.26
CA PRO A 213 18.65 10.04 38.58
C PRO A 213 18.65 11.54 38.93
N ASP A 214 17.60 11.99 39.62
CA ASP A 214 17.42 13.37 40.12
C ASP A 214 17.51 14.47 39.05
N ILE A 215 17.33 14.14 37.77
CA ILE A 215 17.41 15.08 36.65
C ILE A 215 16.43 16.26 36.77
N ASP A 216 15.29 16.06 37.42
CA ASP A 216 14.30 17.13 37.68
C ASP A 216 14.85 18.26 38.56
N ASN A 217 15.93 18.00 39.32
CA ASN A 217 16.59 18.97 40.20
C ASN A 217 17.79 19.65 39.54
N TRP A 218 18.17 19.27 38.32
CA TRP A 218 19.34 19.85 37.64
C TRP A 218 19.03 21.26 37.13
N THR A 219 20.02 22.14 37.18
CA THR A 219 19.94 23.51 36.63
C THR A 219 21.00 23.70 35.56
N PHE A 220 20.60 24.25 34.41
CA PHE A 220 21.49 24.54 33.29
C PHE A 220 21.39 26.01 32.87
N THR A 221 22.51 26.59 32.45
CA THR A 221 22.52 27.93 31.82
C THR A 221 22.55 27.75 30.31
N CYS A 222 21.54 28.27 29.61
CA CYS A 222 21.53 28.33 28.15
C CYS A 222 22.29 29.59 27.71
N THR A 223 23.61 29.47 27.59
CA THR A 223 24.51 30.54 27.16
C THR A 223 24.45 30.78 25.66
#